data_AF-A0A949JS71-F1
#
_entry.id   AF-A0A949JS71-F1
#
_cell.length_a   1.000
_cell.length_b   1.000
_cell.length_c   1.000
_cell.angle_alpha   90.00
_cell.angle_beta   90.00
_cell.angle_gamma   90.00
#
_symmetry.space_group_name_H-M   'P 1'
#
loop_
_entity.id
_entity.type
_entity.pdbx_description
1 polymer ?
#
loop_
_entity_poly.entity_id
_entity_poly.type
_entity_poly.pdbx_seq_one_letter_code
_entity_poly.pdbx_strand_id
1 'polypeptide(L)'
;LRLVPENVAASISHIEELWEKNFPSTPFRYSFFDENFENIYIAEIRLGRLFTFYTTLAMIISSMGLLAMVAYSAERRTREVGVRKALGASAGNLFYLLSSGYVKLVIIATLIAWPIAWYAMARWNDNFAFRAPFAWQFYLLAGGLALLLSILTSVIYTARVCRLNPVDTLRQE
;
A
#
# COMPACT_ATOMS: atom_id res chain seq x y z
N LEU A 1 19.45 26.42 19.39
CA LEU A 1 19.44 27.89 19.22
C LEU A 1 19.17 28.16 17.73
N ARG A 2 18.24 29.05 17.36
CA ARG A 2 17.99 29.37 15.94
C ARG A 2 18.82 30.60 15.57
N LEU A 3 19.73 30.47 14.62
CA LEU A 3 20.62 31.55 14.17
C LEU A 3 20.04 32.23 12.91
N VAL A 4 20.28 33.53 12.76
CA VAL A 4 19.90 34.29 11.57
C VAL A 4 20.92 34.02 10.45
N PRO A 5 20.51 33.73 9.20
CA PRO A 5 21.41 33.26 8.14
C PRO A 5 22.55 34.23 7.77
N GLU A 6 22.33 35.54 7.92
CA GLU A 6 23.29 36.56 7.49
C GLU A 6 24.53 36.69 8.39
N ASN A 7 24.54 36.08 9.59
CA ASN A 7 25.65 36.28 10.54
C ASN A 7 25.98 35.06 11.41
N VAL A 8 25.86 33.86 10.82
CA VAL A 8 26.06 32.58 11.51
C VAL A 8 27.48 32.47 12.10
N ALA A 9 28.51 32.84 11.33
CA ALA A 9 29.91 32.76 11.79
C ALA A 9 30.17 33.67 12.99
N ALA A 10 29.75 34.94 12.94
CA ALA A 10 29.92 35.89 14.04
C ALA A 10 29.13 35.46 15.30
N SER A 11 27.95 34.87 15.11
CA SER A 11 27.13 34.37 16.23
C SER A 11 27.77 33.17 16.92
N ILE A 12 28.40 32.26 16.15
CA ILE A 12 29.10 31.09 16.73
C ILE A 12 30.32 31.54 17.51
N SER A 13 31.13 32.45 16.97
CA SER A 13 32.30 32.98 17.67
C SER A 13 31.93 33.71 18.97
N HIS A 14 30.81 34.46 18.99
CA HIS A 14 30.33 35.09 20.22
C HIS A 14 29.87 34.07 21.27
N ILE A 15 29.23 32.99 20.84
CA ILE A 15 28.81 31.90 21.73
C ILE A 15 30.02 31.13 22.26
N GLU A 16 31.03 30.89 21.42
CA GLU A 16 32.29 30.25 21.81
C GLU A 16 33.01 31.05 22.90
N GLU A 17 33.14 32.37 22.72
CA GLU A 17 33.78 33.26 23.70
C GLU A 17 33.03 33.26 25.05
N LEU A 18 31.69 33.29 25.02
CA LEU A 18 30.88 33.16 26.23
C LEU A 18 30.98 31.78 26.87
N TRP A 19 31.14 30.73 26.07
CA TRP A 19 31.27 29.36 26.56
C TRP A 19 32.61 29.13 27.25
N GLU A 20 33.71 29.53 26.63
CA GLU A 20 35.06 29.42 27.19
C GLU A 20 35.20 30.22 28.48
N LYS A 21 34.58 31.39 28.56
CA LYS A 21 34.57 32.25 29.76
C LYS A 21 33.85 31.59 30.94
N ASN A 22 32.76 30.87 30.69
CA ASN A 22 31.94 30.28 31.74
C ASN A 22 32.29 28.82 32.06
N PHE A 23 32.89 28.10 31.10
CA PHE A 23 33.20 26.66 31.20
C PHE A 23 34.59 26.32 30.62
N PRO A 24 35.68 26.84 31.20
CA PRO A 24 37.04 26.71 30.67
C PRO A 24 37.59 25.27 30.61
N SER A 25 37.00 24.33 31.36
CA SER A 25 37.40 22.92 31.38
C SER A 25 36.67 22.05 30.35
N THR A 26 35.75 22.60 29.55
CA THR A 26 34.99 21.85 28.53
C THR A 26 35.16 22.48 27.15
N PRO A 27 35.74 21.77 26.16
CA PRO A 27 35.94 22.31 24.83
C PRO A 27 34.60 22.61 24.17
N PHE A 28 34.47 23.79 23.57
CA PHE A 28 33.30 24.19 22.80
C PHE A 28 33.17 23.26 21.59
N ARG A 29 32.03 22.58 21.48
CA ARG A 29 31.69 21.73 20.33
C ARG A 29 30.29 22.11 19.88
N TYR A 30 30.16 22.45 18.60
CA TYR A 30 28.88 22.71 17.98
C TYR A 30 28.72 21.78 16.77
N SER A 31 27.46 21.45 16.45
CA SER A 31 27.09 20.83 15.18
C SER A 31 25.85 21.54 14.66
N PHE A 32 25.80 21.74 13.35
CA PHE A 32 24.58 22.24 12.73
C PHE A 32 23.53 21.14 12.72
N PHE A 33 22.31 21.50 13.10
CA PHE A 33 21.17 20.60 13.06
C PHE A 33 20.90 20.14 11.62
N ASP A 34 21.11 21.01 10.63
CA ASP A 34 20.83 20.74 9.22
C ASP A 34 21.76 19.66 8.64
N GLU A 35 23.06 19.68 8.95
CA GLU A 35 24.05 18.70 8.45
C GLU A 35 23.81 17.28 9.01
N ASN A 36 23.35 17.17 10.26
CA ASN A 36 23.04 15.88 10.86
C ASN A 36 21.70 15.30 10.38
N PHE A 37 20.75 16.15 9.99
CA PHE A 37 19.45 15.71 9.49
C PHE A 37 19.48 15.28 8.03
N GLU A 38 20.32 15.88 7.20
CA GLU A 38 20.36 15.58 5.76
C GLU A 38 20.67 14.10 5.48
N ASN A 39 21.64 13.52 6.18
CA ASN A 39 22.00 12.11 5.98
C ASN A 39 20.91 11.13 6.45
N ILE A 40 20.24 11.43 7.57
CA ILE A 40 19.14 10.60 8.10
C ILE A 40 17.92 10.71 7.18
N TYR A 41 17.59 11.92 6.75
CA TYR A 41 16.45 12.20 5.88
C TYR A 41 16.60 11.59 4.49
N ILE A 42 17.81 11.63 3.91
CA ILE A 42 18.10 10.98 2.63
C ILE A 42 17.91 9.46 2.73
N ALA A 43 18.33 8.83 3.83
CA ALA A 43 18.12 7.40 4.04
C ALA A 43 16.63 7.05 4.13
N GLU A 44 15.83 7.85 4.85
CA GLU A 44 14.39 7.69 4.96
C GLU A 44 13.67 7.84 3.63
N ILE A 45 14.00 8.86 2.83
CA ILE A 45 13.41 9.06 1.50
C ILE A 45 13.73 7.87 0.58
N ARG A 46 14.98 7.38 0.60
CA ARG A 46 15.37 6.22 -0.21
C ARG A 46 14.59 4.98 0.19
N LEU A 47 14.47 4.73 1.49
CA LEU A 47 13.72 3.60 2.04
C LEU A 47 12.24 3.71 1.63
N GLY A 48 11.61 4.87 1.77
CA GLY A 48 10.24 5.11 1.31
C GLY A 48 10.05 4.88 -0.20
N ARG A 49 11.01 5.29 -1.03
CA ARG A 49 10.99 5.05 -2.48
C ARG A 49 11.13 3.55 -2.80
N LEU A 50 12.00 2.82 -2.11
CA LEU A 50 12.14 1.38 -2.26
C LEU A 50 10.86 0.65 -1.86
N PHE A 51 10.27 0.99 -0.71
CA PHE A 51 8.98 0.43 -0.29
C PHE A 51 7.89 0.67 -1.33
N THR A 52 7.77 1.90 -1.85
CA THR A 52 6.78 2.23 -2.90
C THR A 52 6.97 1.37 -4.15
N PHE A 53 8.23 1.19 -4.57
CA PHE A 53 8.57 0.34 -5.71
C PHE A 53 8.21 -1.13 -5.46
N TYR A 54 8.62 -1.69 -4.33
CA TYR A 54 8.31 -3.08 -3.96
C TYR A 54 6.81 -3.32 -3.78
N THR A 55 6.09 -2.38 -3.16
CA THR A 55 4.63 -2.45 -3.02
C THR A 55 3.95 -2.45 -4.38
N THR A 56 4.41 -1.60 -5.31
CA THR A 56 3.85 -1.55 -6.68
C THR A 56 4.09 -2.87 -7.42
N LEU A 57 5.31 -3.42 -7.35
CA LEU A 57 5.62 -4.74 -7.90
C LEU A 57 4.77 -5.85 -7.28
N ALA A 58 4.65 -5.87 -5.95
CA ALA A 58 3.85 -6.85 -5.25
C ALA A 58 2.37 -6.78 -5.64
N MET A 59 1.82 -5.57 -5.85
CA MET A 59 0.45 -5.40 -6.37
C MET A 59 0.30 -5.99 -7.78
N ILE A 60 1.26 -5.74 -8.68
CA ILE A 60 1.23 -6.31 -10.04
C ILE A 60 1.27 -7.84 -9.98
N ILE A 61 2.20 -8.42 -9.22
CA ILE A 61 2.32 -9.88 -9.07
C ILE A 61 1.06 -10.49 -8.45
N SER A 62 0.51 -9.84 -7.41
CA SER A 62 -0.73 -10.27 -6.77
C SER A 62 -1.91 -10.23 -7.75
N SER A 63 -2.00 -9.20 -8.59
CA SER A 63 -3.02 -9.08 -9.62
C SER A 63 -2.90 -10.17 -10.69
N MET A 64 -1.67 -10.57 -11.06
CA MET A 64 -1.43 -11.69 -11.98
C MET A 64 -1.85 -13.02 -11.35
N GLY A 65 -1.59 -13.24 -10.06
CA GLY A 65 -2.03 -14.43 -9.34
C GLY A 65 -3.55 -14.53 -9.26
N LEU A 66 -4.22 -13.41 -8.96
CA LEU A 66 -5.67 -13.33 -8.95
C LEU A 66 -6.24 -13.57 -10.36
N LEU A 67 -5.59 -13.04 -11.39
CA LEU A 67 -5.93 -13.27 -12.79
C LEU A 67 -5.85 -14.76 -13.17
N ALA A 68 -4.78 -15.45 -12.79
CA ALA A 68 -4.61 -16.88 -13.03
C ALA A 68 -5.67 -17.71 -12.29
N MET A 69 -5.96 -17.38 -11.03
CA MET A 69 -7.01 -18.04 -10.25
C MET A 69 -8.40 -17.84 -10.86
N VAL A 70 -8.70 -16.61 -11.30
CA VAL A 70 -9.99 -16.28 -11.93
C VAL A 70 -10.13 -16.97 -13.27
N ALA A 71 -9.08 -17.00 -14.11
CA ALA A 71 -9.09 -17.70 -15.39
C ALA A 71 -9.36 -19.21 -15.20
N TYR A 72 -8.68 -19.84 -14.24
CA TYR A 72 -8.89 -21.24 -13.89
C TYR A 72 -10.31 -21.52 -13.36
N SER A 73 -10.81 -20.64 -12.48
CA SER A 73 -12.16 -20.75 -11.94
C SER A 73 -13.23 -20.54 -13.03
N ALA A 74 -12.99 -19.62 -13.96
CA ALA A 74 -13.87 -19.35 -15.08
C ALA A 74 -14.00 -20.55 -16.00
N GLU A 75 -12.91 -21.27 -16.32
CA GLU A 75 -12.94 -22.48 -17.15
C GLU A 75 -13.72 -23.63 -16.51
N ARG A 76 -13.65 -23.78 -15.18
CA ARG A 76 -14.47 -24.76 -14.45
C ARG A 76 -15.94 -24.35 -14.36
N ARG A 77 -16.21 -23.04 -14.22
CA ARG A 77 -17.56 -22.49 -14.02
C ARG A 77 -18.27 -22.16 -15.32
N THR A 78 -17.60 -22.06 -16.47
CA THR A 78 -18.22 -21.85 -17.80
C THR A 78 -19.24 -22.93 -18.13
N ARG A 79 -18.99 -24.18 -17.73
CA ARG A 79 -19.94 -25.29 -17.93
C ARG A 79 -21.23 -25.09 -17.14
N GLU A 80 -21.12 -24.76 -15.84
CA GLU A 80 -22.28 -24.47 -14.98
C GLU A 80 -23.03 -23.21 -15.40
N VAL A 81 -22.28 -22.17 -15.78
CA VAL A 81 -22.78 -20.90 -16.30
C VAL A 81 -23.53 -21.10 -17.63
N GLY A 82 -22.98 -21.89 -18.54
CA GLY A 82 -23.59 -22.22 -19.83
C GLY A 82 -24.92 -22.96 -19.68
N VAL A 83 -24.97 -23.96 -18.79
CA VAL A 83 -26.21 -24.68 -18.47
C VAL A 83 -27.25 -23.75 -17.82
N ARG A 84 -26.86 -22.92 -16.84
CA ARG A 84 -27.78 -21.98 -16.20
C ARG A 84 -28.28 -20.89 -17.16
N LYS A 85 -27.45 -20.42 -18.08
CA LYS A 85 -27.82 -19.44 -19.13
C LYS A 85 -28.78 -20.07 -20.14
N ALA A 86 -28.57 -21.33 -20.52
CA ALA A 86 -29.50 -22.10 -21.36
C ALA A 86 -30.85 -22.35 -20.67
N LEU A 87 -30.86 -22.47 -19.34
CA LEU A 87 -32.07 -22.55 -18.51
C LEU A 87 -32.71 -21.18 -18.21
N GLY A 88 -32.25 -20.08 -18.83
CA GLY A 88 -32.87 -18.76 -18.72
C GLY A 88 -32.40 -17.89 -17.56
N ALA A 89 -31.29 -18.22 -16.89
CA ALA A 89 -30.74 -17.38 -15.82
C ALA A 89 -30.29 -16.01 -16.37
N SER A 90 -30.69 -14.93 -15.68
CA SER A 90 -30.28 -13.57 -16.04
C SER A 90 -28.77 -13.35 -15.83
N ALA A 91 -28.16 -12.57 -16.72
CA ALA A 91 -26.73 -12.24 -16.63
C ALA A 91 -26.36 -11.55 -15.30
N GLY A 92 -27.30 -10.82 -14.68
CA GLY A 92 -27.11 -10.16 -13.38
C GLY A 92 -26.99 -11.14 -12.20
N ASN A 93 -27.80 -12.21 -12.17
CA ASN A 93 -27.70 -13.22 -11.11
C ASN A 93 -26.37 -13.98 -11.20
N LEU A 94 -25.92 -14.23 -12.42
CA LEU A 94 -24.66 -14.88 -12.68
C LEU A 94 -23.49 -14.00 -12.23
N PHE A 95 -23.56 -12.70 -12.53
CA PHE A 95 -22.59 -11.71 -12.08
C PHE A 95 -22.50 -11.63 -10.55
N TYR A 96 -23.63 -11.55 -9.85
CA TYR A 96 -23.65 -11.52 -8.40
C TYR A 96 -23.06 -12.79 -7.77
N LEU A 97 -23.40 -13.96 -8.31
CA LEU A 97 -22.88 -15.25 -7.84
C LEU A 97 -21.35 -15.35 -8.02
N LEU A 98 -20.83 -14.85 -9.14
CA LEU A 98 -19.40 -14.85 -9.43
C LEU A 98 -18.65 -13.83 -8.59
N SER A 99 -19.13 -12.58 -8.52
CA SER A 99 -18.43 -11.49 -7.83
C SER A 99 -18.53 -11.55 -6.31
N SER A 100 -19.64 -12.05 -5.73
CA SER A 100 -19.82 -12.10 -4.27
C SER A 100 -18.79 -12.99 -3.56
N GLY A 101 -18.30 -14.05 -4.22
CA GLY A 101 -17.24 -14.90 -3.68
C GLY A 101 -15.92 -14.13 -3.52
N TYR A 102 -15.52 -13.39 -4.55
CA TYR A 102 -14.28 -12.61 -4.53
C TYR A 102 -14.35 -11.44 -3.54
N VAL A 103 -15.47 -10.72 -3.50
CA VAL A 103 -15.67 -9.61 -2.56
C VAL A 103 -15.54 -10.09 -1.11
N LYS A 104 -16.16 -11.23 -0.76
CA LYS A 104 -16.03 -11.81 0.60
C LYS A 104 -14.58 -12.14 0.95
N LEU A 105 -13.84 -12.75 0.02
CA LEU A 105 -12.43 -13.08 0.23
C LEU A 105 -11.57 -11.81 0.46
N VAL A 106 -11.82 -10.74 -0.29
CA VAL A 106 -11.08 -9.47 -0.13
C VAL A 106 -11.41 -8.77 1.18
N ILE A 107 -12.68 -8.80 1.61
CA ILE A 107 -13.08 -8.26 2.92
C ILE A 107 -12.34 -9.00 4.04
N ILE A 108 -12.36 -10.34 4.01
CA ILE A 108 -11.66 -11.16 5.02
C ILE A 108 -10.16 -10.86 5.02
N ALA A 109 -9.53 -10.81 3.84
CA ALA A 109 -8.12 -10.49 3.72
C ALA A 109 -7.79 -9.09 4.28
N THR A 110 -8.66 -8.10 4.03
CA THR A 110 -8.47 -6.72 4.51
C THR A 110 -8.61 -6.63 6.03
N LEU A 111 -9.61 -7.33 6.60
CA LEU A 111 -9.81 -7.41 8.05
C LEU A 111 -8.63 -8.06 8.78
N ILE A 112 -7.95 -9.03 8.13
CA ILE A 112 -6.74 -9.65 8.67
C ILE A 112 -5.50 -8.75 8.45
N ALA A 113 -5.42 -8.06 7.32
CA ALA A 113 -4.29 -7.20 6.98
C ALA A 113 -4.19 -5.97 7.89
N TRP A 114 -5.32 -5.36 8.29
CA TRP A 114 -5.35 -4.18 9.15
C TRP A 114 -4.63 -4.35 10.50
N PRO A 115 -4.93 -5.38 11.34
CA PRO A 115 -4.23 -5.58 12.61
C PRO A 115 -2.75 -5.91 12.43
N ILE A 116 -2.39 -6.66 11.37
CA ILE A 116 -0.99 -6.97 11.05
C ILE A 116 -0.24 -5.67 10.70
N ALA A 117 -0.81 -4.85 9.82
CA ALA A 117 -0.24 -3.57 9.42
C ALA A 117 -0.12 -2.60 10.60
N TRP A 118 -1.13 -2.56 11.47
CA TRP A 118 -1.09 -1.77 12.70
C TRP A 118 0.03 -2.22 13.63
N TYR A 119 0.17 -3.53 13.88
CA TYR A 119 1.23 -4.07 14.73
C TYR A 119 2.62 -3.76 14.17
N ALA A 120 2.83 -3.95 12.86
CA ALA A 120 4.09 -3.62 12.19
C ALA A 120 4.41 -2.12 12.30
N MET A 121 3.42 -1.25 12.07
CA MET A 121 3.60 0.20 12.18
C MET A 121 3.84 0.65 13.62
N ALA A 122 3.16 0.06 14.61
CA ALA A 122 3.40 0.35 16.02
C ALA A 122 4.85 0.04 16.41
N ARG A 123 5.35 -1.15 16.01
CA ARG A 123 6.75 -1.55 16.23
C ARG A 123 7.74 -0.65 15.49
N TRP A 124 7.41 -0.20 14.29
CA TRP A 124 8.24 0.74 13.56
C TRP A 124 8.32 2.09 14.27
N ASN A 125 7.18 2.61 14.73
CA ASN A 125 7.06 3.91 15.40
C ASN A 125 7.75 3.96 16.77
N ASP A 126 7.91 2.81 17.45
CA ASP A 126 8.67 2.71 18.70
C ASP A 126 10.16 3.08 18.54
N ASN A 127 10.72 2.99 17.32
CA ASN A 127 12.12 3.35 17.06
C ASN A 127 12.34 4.87 16.91
N PHE A 128 11.27 5.67 16.93
CA PHE A 128 11.34 7.12 16.72
C PHE A 128 11.01 7.88 18.00
N ALA A 129 11.81 8.92 18.29
CA ALA A 129 11.57 9.83 19.41
C ALA A 129 10.26 10.62 19.25
N PHE A 130 9.90 10.95 18.00
CA PHE A 130 8.60 11.53 17.64
C PHE A 130 7.75 10.47 16.95
N ARG A 131 6.66 10.08 17.63
CA ARG A 131 5.72 9.07 17.13
C ARG A 131 4.70 9.71 16.21
N ALA A 132 4.53 9.15 15.01
CA ALA A 132 3.45 9.57 14.12
C ALA A 132 2.08 9.21 14.72
N PRO A 133 1.07 10.11 14.65
CA PRO A 133 -0.27 9.82 15.12
C PRO A 133 -0.94 8.75 14.27
N PHE A 134 -1.83 7.96 14.87
CA PHE A 134 -2.57 6.91 14.17
C PHE A 134 -3.51 7.50 13.12
N ALA A 135 -3.20 7.25 11.84
CA ALA A 135 -3.95 7.79 10.70
C ALA A 135 -4.82 6.70 10.05
N TRP A 136 -6.01 6.48 10.59
CA TRP A 136 -7.02 5.53 10.11
C TRP A 136 -7.41 5.72 8.63
N GLN A 137 -7.31 6.95 8.12
CA GLN A 137 -7.56 7.30 6.72
C GLN A 137 -6.77 6.44 5.72
N PHE A 138 -5.53 6.06 6.03
CA PHE A 138 -4.71 5.25 5.12
C PHE A 138 -5.19 3.79 5.06
N TYR A 139 -5.73 3.25 6.16
CA TYR A 139 -6.28 1.90 6.20
C TYR A 139 -7.55 1.79 5.36
N LEU A 140 -8.41 2.82 5.44
CA LEU A 140 -9.61 2.89 4.60
C LEU A 140 -9.26 3.11 3.13
N LEU A 141 -8.32 4.00 2.81
CA LEU A 141 -7.86 4.20 1.43
C LEU A 141 -7.28 2.90 0.85
N ALA A 142 -6.41 2.21 1.58
CA ALA A 142 -5.82 0.95 1.13
C ALA A 142 -6.87 -0.16 0.95
N GLY A 143 -7.76 -0.33 1.93
CA GLY A 143 -8.86 -1.31 1.86
C GLY A 143 -9.84 -1.00 0.72
N GLY A 144 -10.19 0.28 0.55
CA GLY A 144 -11.03 0.75 -0.54
C GLY A 144 -10.41 0.52 -1.91
N LEU A 145 -9.12 0.80 -2.06
CA LEU A 145 -8.39 0.55 -3.30
C LEU A 145 -8.33 -0.95 -3.64
N ALA A 146 -8.07 -1.80 -2.63
CA ALA A 146 -8.05 -3.25 -2.79
C ALA A 146 -9.43 -3.81 -3.21
N LEU A 147 -10.52 -3.31 -2.60
CA LEU A 147 -11.88 -3.66 -2.99
C LEU A 147 -12.20 -3.19 -4.41
N LEU A 148 -11.84 -1.96 -4.74
CA LEU A 148 -12.07 -1.39 -6.08
C LEU A 148 -11.35 -2.22 -7.14
N LEU A 149 -10.08 -2.56 -6.93
CA LEU A 149 -9.31 -3.42 -7.82
C LEU A 149 -9.94 -4.81 -7.97
N SER A 150 -10.36 -5.43 -6.86
CA SER A 150 -11.02 -6.74 -6.87
C SER A 150 -12.32 -6.72 -7.68
N ILE A 151 -13.15 -5.69 -7.48
CA ILE A 151 -14.40 -5.52 -8.22
C ILE A 151 -14.10 -5.31 -9.70
N LEU A 152 -13.16 -4.42 -10.06
CA LEU A 152 -12.78 -4.18 -11.45
C LEU A 152 -12.30 -5.46 -12.14
N THR A 153 -11.40 -6.21 -11.51
CA THR A 153 -10.91 -7.48 -12.06
C THR A 153 -12.06 -8.48 -12.20
N SER A 154 -12.90 -8.64 -11.18
CA SER A 154 -14.05 -9.57 -11.24
C SER A 154 -15.05 -9.20 -12.34
N VAL A 155 -15.31 -7.91 -12.54
CA VAL A 155 -16.23 -7.39 -13.57
C VAL A 155 -15.69 -7.68 -14.96
N ILE A 156 -14.43 -7.33 -15.22
CA ILE A 156 -13.81 -7.52 -16.54
C ILE A 156 -13.83 -9.00 -16.94
N TYR A 157 -13.56 -9.89 -16.01
CA TYR A 157 -13.57 -11.33 -16.26
C TYR A 157 -14.97 -11.89 -16.45
N THR A 158 -15.91 -11.52 -15.59
CA THR A 158 -17.31 -11.96 -15.73
C THR A 158 -17.89 -11.46 -17.04
N ALA A 159 -17.60 -10.21 -17.43
CA ALA A 159 -18.01 -9.66 -18.71
C ALA A 159 -17.39 -10.42 -19.90
N ARG A 160 -16.10 -10.81 -19.83
CA ARG A 160 -15.47 -11.66 -20.84
C ARG A 160 -16.14 -13.03 -20.94
N VAL A 161 -16.40 -13.69 -19.80
CA VAL A 161 -17.02 -15.02 -19.74
C VAL A 161 -18.47 -15.00 -20.24
N CYS A 162 -19.26 -14.00 -19.86
CA CYS A 162 -20.65 -13.88 -20.28
C CYS A 162 -20.81 -13.52 -21.77
N ARG A 163 -19.81 -12.87 -22.37
CA ARG A 163 -19.74 -12.52 -23.80
C ARG A 163 -19.31 -13.68 -24.70
N LEU A 164 -18.74 -14.75 -24.15
CA LEU A 164 -18.50 -15.97 -24.93
C LEU A 164 -19.85 -16.56 -25.34
N ASN A 165 -20.02 -16.75 -26.64
CA ASN A 165 -21.23 -17.33 -27.19
C ASN A 165 -21.30 -18.81 -26.78
N PRO A 166 -22.40 -19.27 -26.16
CA PRO A 166 -22.51 -20.67 -25.70
C PRO A 166 -22.40 -21.69 -26.85
N VAL A 167 -22.68 -21.24 -28.07
CA VAL A 167 -22.57 -22.05 -29.30
C VAL A 167 -21.11 -22.39 -29.64
N ASP A 168 -20.14 -21.53 -29.30
CA ASP A 168 -18.72 -21.81 -29.56
C ASP A 168 -18.11 -22.75 -28.52
N THR A 169 -18.62 -22.71 -27.28
CA THR A 169 -18.17 -23.61 -26.20
C THR A 169 -18.66 -25.06 -26.33
N LEU A 170 -19.74 -25.29 -27.08
CA LEU A 170 -20.26 -26.65 -27.36
C LEU A 170 -19.72 -27.24 -28.66
N ARG A 171 -19.08 -26.43 -29.52
CA ARG A 171 -18.53 -26.85 -30.83
C ARG A 171 -17.03 -27.18 -30.76
N GLN A 172 -16.42 -27.11 -29.58
CA GLN A 172 -15.05 -27.57 -29.34
C GLN A 172 -14.99 -29.05 -28.91
N GLU A 173 -16.12 -29.76 -28.94
CA GLU A 173 -16.14 -31.22 -29.15
C GLU A 173 -16.22 -31.55 -30.64
#